data_AF-X1CC49-F1
#
_entry.id   AF-X1CC49-F1
#
_cell.length_a   1.000
_cell.length_b   1.000
_cell.length_c   1.000
_cell.angle_alpha   90.00
_cell.angle_beta   90.00
_cell.angle_gamma   90.00
#
_symmetry.space_group_name_H-M   'P 1'
#
loop_
_entity.id
_entity.type
_entity.pdbx_description
1 polymer ?
#
loop_
_entity_poly.entity_id
_entity_poly.type
_entity_poly.pdbx_seq_one_letter_code
_entity_poly.pdbx_strand_id
1 'polypeptide(L)'
;LYDIKGLTKEKQNNMDIKFENLHKEILTKCSKLYNDGFYAEAVEKSFKVVRDRLRDLTGYEKGSEAFGKGKLHIKGAAASNVDFDFNEAVKFLTMAIDFFRNEKSHTSDANIDDPVRAYEYLRLSSLALHLLENAEIKKEIR
;
A
#
# COMPACT_ATOMS: atom_id res chain seq x y z
N LEU A 1 4.17 -45.34 29.83
CA LEU A 1 3.12 -44.30 29.67
C LEU A 1 3.81 -42.95 29.83
N TYR A 2 3.93 -42.19 28.74
CA TYR A 2 4.42 -40.81 28.77
C TYR A 2 3.29 -39.89 29.22
N ASP A 3 3.51 -39.11 30.27
CA ASP A 3 2.56 -38.10 30.73
C ASP A 3 2.89 -36.77 30.04
N ILE A 4 2.16 -36.49 28.95
CA ILE A 4 2.25 -35.24 28.20
C ILE A 4 1.17 -34.31 28.74
N LYS A 5 1.52 -33.50 29.75
CA LYS A 5 0.69 -32.37 30.18
C LYS A 5 1.56 -31.16 30.48
N GLY A 6 1.49 -30.15 29.61
CA GLY A 6 1.76 -28.76 30.00
C GLY A 6 2.75 -27.94 29.17
N LEU A 7 3.14 -28.33 27.96
CA LEU A 7 3.69 -27.35 27.01
C LEU A 7 2.54 -26.64 26.30
N THR A 8 2.03 -25.55 26.88
CA THR A 8 1.07 -24.67 26.20
C THR A 8 1.50 -23.21 26.26
N LYS A 9 1.78 -22.69 25.05
CA LYS A 9 1.84 -21.29 24.62
C LYS A 9 3.12 -20.48 24.88
N GLU A 10 4.29 -21.08 24.69
CA GLU A 10 5.48 -20.34 24.28
C GLU A 10 5.81 -20.64 22.82
N LYS A 11 5.26 -19.79 21.94
CA LYS A 11 5.73 -19.43 20.59
C LYS A 11 4.59 -18.71 19.86
N GLN A 12 4.12 -17.60 20.45
CA GLN A 12 3.63 -16.52 19.60
C GLN A 12 4.90 -16.02 18.91
N ASN A 13 5.02 -16.30 17.63
CA ASN A 13 6.15 -15.90 16.81
C ASN A 13 6.12 -14.37 16.72
N ASN A 14 6.68 -13.68 17.71
CA ASN A 14 6.92 -12.23 17.64
C ASN A 14 8.00 -12.02 16.58
N MET A 15 7.57 -11.93 15.32
CA MET A 15 8.35 -11.16 14.36
C MET A 15 8.32 -9.72 14.89
N ASP A 16 9.45 -9.23 15.38
CA ASP A 16 9.69 -7.81 15.56
C ASP A 16 9.65 -7.16 14.16
N ILE A 17 8.44 -6.94 13.65
CA ILE A 17 8.21 -6.23 12.40
C ILE A 17 8.57 -4.77 12.67
N LYS A 18 9.79 -4.39 12.31
CA LYS A 18 10.26 -3.01 12.45
C LYS A 18 9.54 -2.11 11.44
N PHE A 19 8.55 -1.38 11.94
CA PHE A 19 7.79 -0.34 11.22
C PHE A 19 8.65 0.82 10.71
N GLU A 20 9.88 0.95 11.19
CA GLU A 20 10.82 2.05 10.92
C GLU A 20 11.12 2.27 9.42
N ASN A 21 10.89 1.26 8.59
CA ASN A 21 11.16 1.32 7.14
C ASN A 21 9.92 1.58 6.28
N LEU A 22 8.76 1.90 6.87
CA LEU A 22 7.58 2.34 6.11
C LEU A 22 7.67 3.82 5.75
N HIS A 23 7.03 4.18 4.64
CA HIS A 23 6.84 5.56 4.25
C HIS A 23 6.18 6.34 5.40
N LYS A 24 6.69 7.54 5.68
CA LYS A 24 6.33 8.37 6.85
C LYS A 24 4.82 8.54 7.05
N GLU A 25 4.06 8.62 5.96
CA GLU A 25 2.61 8.75 6.03
C GLU A 25 1.90 7.47 6.46
N ILE A 26 2.37 6.30 6.01
CA ILE A 26 1.83 5.02 6.46
C ILE A 26 2.16 4.83 7.93
N LEU A 27 3.40 5.11 8.32
CA LEU A 27 3.83 5.02 9.71
C LEU A 27 2.95 5.89 10.62
N THR A 28 2.80 7.17 10.27
CA THR A 28 2.00 8.12 11.06
C THR A 28 0.53 7.73 11.15
N LYS A 29 -0.07 7.26 10.05
CA LYS A 29 -1.53 7.05 9.97
C LYS A 29 -1.98 5.63 10.34
N CYS A 30 -1.10 4.63 10.27
CA CYS A 30 -1.49 3.21 10.37
C CYS A 30 -0.81 2.45 11.52
N SER A 31 0.33 2.92 12.05
CA SER A 31 1.10 2.19 13.08
C SER A 31 0.30 1.91 14.35
N LYS A 32 -0.46 2.90 14.84
CA LYS A 32 -1.30 2.73 16.03
C LYS A 32 -2.37 1.65 15.80
N LEU A 33 -3.12 1.74 14.71
CA LEU A 33 -4.16 0.76 14.38
C LEU A 33 -3.59 -0.66 14.31
N TYR A 34 -2.43 -0.81 13.64
CA TYR A 34 -1.77 -2.10 13.53
C TYR A 34 -1.32 -2.63 14.91
N ASN A 35 -0.64 -1.81 15.70
CA ASN A 35 -0.13 -2.22 17.02
C ASN A 35 -1.26 -2.55 18.01
N ASP A 36 -2.41 -1.90 17.86
CA ASP A 36 -3.61 -2.15 18.65
C ASP A 36 -4.40 -3.39 18.14
N GLY A 37 -3.92 -4.07 17.07
CA GLY A 37 -4.52 -5.28 16.50
C GLY A 37 -5.65 -5.03 15.49
N PHE A 38 -5.92 -3.78 15.13
CA PHE A 38 -6.91 -3.39 14.11
C PHE A 38 -6.34 -3.49 12.69
N TYR A 39 -5.90 -4.68 12.30
CA TYR A 39 -5.16 -4.92 11.06
C TYR A 39 -5.93 -4.56 9.79
N ALA A 40 -7.17 -5.01 9.66
CA ALA A 40 -8.02 -4.66 8.52
C ALA A 40 -8.19 -3.14 8.38
N GLU A 41 -8.45 -2.44 9.50
CA GLU A 41 -8.57 -0.98 9.50
C GLU A 41 -7.25 -0.28 9.14
N ALA A 42 -6.12 -0.79 9.62
CA ALA A 42 -4.80 -0.29 9.26
C ALA A 42 -4.53 -0.41 7.74
N VAL A 43 -4.94 -1.53 7.13
CA VAL A 43 -4.82 -1.76 5.68
C VAL A 43 -5.77 -0.86 4.88
N GLU A 44 -7.03 -0.75 5.29
CA GLU A 44 -7.97 0.18 4.65
C GLU A 44 -7.45 1.62 4.70
N LYS A 45 -6.88 2.01 5.85
CA LYS A 45 -6.26 3.31 6.04
C LYS A 45 -5.07 3.48 5.11
N SER A 46 -4.19 2.49 4.99
CA SER A 46 -3.00 2.57 4.13
C SER A 46 -3.36 2.75 2.66
N PHE A 47 -4.38 2.06 2.16
CA PHE A 47 -4.91 2.25 0.80
C PHE A 47 -5.50 3.65 0.60
N LYS A 48 -6.23 4.15 1.60
CA LYS A 48 -6.77 5.51 1.56
C LYS A 48 -5.65 6.56 1.44
N VAL A 49 -4.53 6.38 2.14
CA VAL A 49 -3.39 7.31 2.04
C VAL A 49 -2.84 7.39 0.62
N VAL A 50 -2.73 6.27 -0.08
CA VAL A 50 -2.28 6.25 -1.49
C VAL A 50 -3.25 7.00 -2.39
N ARG A 51 -4.56 6.79 -2.21
CA ARG A 51 -5.61 7.49 -2.98
C ARG A 51 -5.65 8.99 -2.70
N ASP A 52 -5.51 9.38 -1.43
CA ASP A 52 -5.41 10.78 -1.05
C ASP A 52 -4.19 11.43 -1.74
N ARG A 53 -3.04 10.72 -1.79
CA ARG A 53 -1.86 11.21 -2.51
C ARG A 53 -2.09 11.35 -4.01
N LEU A 54 -2.77 10.40 -4.67
CA LEU A 54 -3.14 10.51 -6.09
C LEU A 54 -4.04 11.73 -6.33
N ARG A 55 -5.01 11.96 -5.44
CA ARG A 55 -5.92 13.11 -5.52
C ARG A 55 -5.18 14.42 -5.31
N ASP A 56 -4.25 14.48 -4.38
CA ASP A 56 -3.45 15.69 -4.14
C ASP A 56 -2.56 16.02 -5.34
N LEU A 57 -2.07 15.00 -6.06
CA LEU A 57 -1.23 15.18 -7.26
C LEU A 57 -2.05 15.53 -8.52
N THR A 58 -3.24 14.96 -8.69
CA THR A 58 -3.95 14.96 -9.98
C THR A 58 -5.40 15.41 -9.94
N GLY A 59 -5.99 15.53 -8.75
CA GLY A 59 -7.43 15.67 -8.54
C GLY A 59 -8.22 14.35 -8.62
N TYR A 60 -7.58 13.23 -8.96
CA TYR A 60 -8.21 11.92 -9.08
C TYR A 60 -7.72 10.94 -8.03
N GLU A 61 -8.63 10.19 -7.43
CA GLU A 61 -8.30 9.17 -6.42
C GLU A 61 -7.91 7.82 -7.03
N LYS A 62 -8.43 7.50 -8.23
CA LYS A 62 -8.20 6.21 -8.88
C LYS A 62 -6.92 6.25 -9.72
N GLY A 63 -6.11 5.20 -9.64
CA GLY A 63 -4.86 5.07 -10.41
C GLY A 63 -5.11 5.20 -11.92
N SER A 64 -6.16 4.55 -12.44
CA SER A 64 -6.50 4.63 -13.87
C SER A 64 -6.81 6.06 -14.35
N GLU A 65 -7.45 6.86 -13.51
CA GLU A 65 -7.79 8.25 -13.82
C GLU A 65 -6.60 9.19 -13.62
N ALA A 66 -5.84 9.02 -12.55
CA ALA A 66 -4.65 9.81 -12.25
C ALA A 66 -3.61 9.71 -13.38
N PHE A 67 -3.31 8.49 -13.84
CA PHE A 67 -2.35 8.27 -14.93
C PHE A 67 -2.94 8.57 -16.32
N GLY A 68 -4.25 8.34 -16.53
CA GLY A 68 -4.91 8.59 -17.80
C GLY A 68 -5.28 10.06 -18.03
N LYS A 69 -6.25 10.56 -17.26
CA LYS A 69 -6.79 11.93 -17.36
C LYS A 69 -5.87 12.94 -16.68
N GLY A 70 -5.34 12.59 -15.50
CA GLY A 70 -4.43 13.44 -14.74
C GLY A 70 -3.02 13.53 -15.34
N LYS A 71 -2.70 12.71 -16.35
CA LYS A 71 -1.40 12.67 -17.03
C LYS A 71 -0.23 12.52 -16.06
N LEU A 72 -0.48 11.81 -14.95
CA LEU A 72 0.52 11.49 -13.95
C LEU A 72 1.60 10.63 -14.58
N HIS A 73 2.84 11.00 -14.34
CA HIS A 73 4.01 10.30 -14.82
C HIS A 73 5.04 10.13 -13.70
N ILE A 74 5.68 8.97 -13.60
CA ILE A 74 6.71 8.70 -12.58
C ILE A 74 8.07 8.65 -13.23
N LYS A 75 9.00 9.49 -12.73
CA LYS A 75 10.39 9.50 -13.21
C LYS A 75 11.08 8.21 -12.81
N GLY A 76 11.29 7.32 -13.78
CA GLY A 76 11.79 5.97 -13.52
C GLY A 76 13.11 5.63 -14.15
N ALA A 77 13.39 6.11 -15.37
CA ALA A 77 14.53 5.62 -16.13
C ALA A 77 15.13 6.64 -17.12
N ALA A 78 16.41 6.46 -17.42
CA ALA A 78 17.15 7.28 -18.38
C ALA A 78 16.80 6.99 -19.84
N ALA A 79 16.27 5.80 -20.15
CA ALA A 79 15.87 5.38 -21.49
C ALA A 79 14.34 5.40 -21.65
N SER A 80 13.85 5.85 -22.80
CA SER A 80 12.42 6.11 -23.03
C SER A 80 11.52 4.87 -22.96
N ASN A 81 12.00 3.72 -23.43
CA ASN A 81 11.26 2.45 -23.34
C ASN A 81 11.15 1.96 -21.89
N VAL A 82 12.21 2.11 -21.10
CA VAL A 82 12.24 1.72 -19.69
C VAL A 82 11.38 2.68 -18.84
N ASP A 83 11.34 3.97 -19.20
CA ASP A 83 10.50 4.98 -18.55
C ASP A 83 9.00 4.66 -18.71
N PHE A 84 8.58 4.24 -19.91
CA PHE A 84 7.21 3.83 -20.17
C PHE A 84 6.80 2.60 -19.35
N ASP A 85 7.60 1.53 -19.41
CA ASP A 85 7.30 0.28 -18.69
C ASP A 85 7.26 0.50 -17.17
N PHE A 86 8.19 1.31 -16.66
CA PHE A 86 8.20 1.68 -15.24
C PHE A 86 6.95 2.47 -14.86
N ASN A 87 6.57 3.47 -15.67
CA ASN A 87 5.38 4.26 -15.43
C ASN A 87 4.11 3.39 -15.42
N GLU A 88 3.97 2.46 -16.38
CA GLU A 88 2.84 1.53 -16.40
C GLU A 88 2.86 0.58 -15.19
N ALA A 89 4.03 0.15 -14.72
CA ALA A 89 4.13 -0.65 -13.50
C ALA A 89 3.57 0.10 -12.27
N VAL A 90 3.90 1.39 -12.09
CA VAL A 90 3.36 2.18 -10.97
C VAL A 90 1.85 2.42 -11.11
N LYS A 91 1.38 2.63 -12.34
CA LYS A 91 -0.06 2.70 -12.64
C LYS A 91 -0.78 1.41 -12.26
N PHE A 92 -0.27 0.25 -12.67
CA PHE A 92 -0.88 -1.04 -12.32
C PHE A 92 -0.85 -1.30 -10.82
N LEU A 93 0.23 -0.92 -10.13
CA LEU A 93 0.32 -1.00 -8.67
C LEU A 93 -0.77 -0.17 -7.98
N THR A 94 -0.95 1.08 -8.39
CA THR A 94 -1.98 1.96 -7.81
C THR A 94 -3.40 1.49 -8.15
N MET A 95 -3.61 0.95 -9.34
CA MET A 95 -4.88 0.31 -9.72
C MET A 95 -5.15 -0.96 -8.88
N ALA A 96 -4.13 -1.78 -8.60
CA ALA A 96 -4.31 -2.95 -7.74
C ALA A 96 -4.79 -2.55 -6.34
N ILE A 97 -4.27 -1.44 -5.80
CA ILE A 97 -4.71 -0.87 -4.53
C ILE A 97 -6.19 -0.44 -4.59
N ASP A 98 -6.64 0.16 -5.69
CA ASP A 98 -8.06 0.49 -5.89
C ASP A 98 -8.96 -0.77 -5.84
N PHE A 99 -8.51 -1.88 -6.42
CA PHE A 99 -9.28 -3.13 -6.44
C PHE A 99 -9.22 -3.92 -5.13
N PHE A 100 -8.11 -3.89 -4.39
CA PHE A 100 -8.03 -4.48 -3.06
C PHE A 100 -8.99 -3.81 -2.07
N ARG A 101 -9.16 -2.50 -2.21
CA ARG A 101 -10.18 -1.72 -1.48
C ARG A 101 -11.56 -1.90 -2.11
N ASN A 102 -12.10 -3.11 -2.09
CA ASN A 102 -13.48 -3.33 -2.51
C ASN A 102 -14.45 -2.65 -1.53
N GLU A 103 -15.05 -1.54 -1.98
CA GLU A 103 -15.96 -0.66 -1.22
C GLU A 103 -17.24 -1.36 -0.72
N LYS A 104 -17.56 -2.55 -1.24
CA LYS A 104 -18.76 -3.31 -0.85
C LYS A 104 -18.55 -4.30 0.29
N SER A 105 -17.31 -4.57 0.72
CA SER A 105 -17.03 -5.61 1.72
C SER A 105 -15.96 -5.28 2.75
N HIS A 106 -15.53 -4.02 2.88
CA HIS A 106 -14.43 -3.66 3.81
C HIS A 106 -13.12 -4.43 3.53
N THR A 107 -12.79 -4.62 2.24
CA THR A 107 -11.79 -5.55 1.64
C THR A 107 -12.38 -6.91 1.22
N SER A 108 -12.01 -7.39 0.02
CA SER A 108 -12.48 -8.69 -0.52
C SER A 108 -11.91 -9.89 0.25
N ASP A 109 -10.88 -9.63 1.04
CA ASP A 109 -10.19 -10.57 1.91
C ASP A 109 -10.73 -10.39 3.33
N ALA A 110 -11.93 -10.93 3.56
CA ALA A 110 -12.76 -10.63 4.73
C ALA A 110 -12.14 -10.96 6.11
N ASN A 111 -10.90 -11.48 6.16
CA ASN A 111 -10.16 -11.83 7.36
C ASN A 111 -8.69 -11.36 7.24
N ILE A 112 -8.46 -10.05 7.13
CA ILE A 112 -7.12 -9.49 7.43
C ILE A 112 -6.98 -9.46 8.97
N ASP A 113 -6.80 -10.63 9.55
CA ASP A 113 -6.52 -10.87 10.97
C ASP A 113 -5.06 -11.32 11.22
N ASP A 114 -4.38 -11.77 10.16
CA ASP A 114 -2.96 -12.10 10.18
C ASP A 114 -2.09 -10.82 10.17
N PRO A 115 -1.29 -10.56 11.22
CA PRO A 115 -0.38 -9.41 11.26
C PRO A 115 0.61 -9.39 10.10
N VAL A 116 1.10 -10.55 9.64
CA VAL A 116 2.12 -10.61 8.57
C VAL A 116 1.52 -10.11 7.27
N ARG A 117 0.37 -10.67 6.88
CA ARG A 117 -0.36 -10.25 5.69
C ARG A 117 -0.80 -8.79 5.73
N ALA A 118 -1.26 -8.31 6.88
CA ALA A 118 -1.58 -6.90 7.05
C ALA A 118 -0.36 -6.00 6.82
N TYR A 119 0.81 -6.41 7.32
CA TYR A 119 2.05 -5.69 7.10
C TYR A 119 2.46 -5.68 5.63
N GLU A 120 2.24 -6.76 4.87
CA GLU A 120 2.49 -6.81 3.43
C GLU A 120 1.66 -5.77 2.67
N TYR A 121 0.39 -5.59 3.02
CA TYR A 121 -0.45 -4.54 2.43
C TYR A 121 0.01 -3.13 2.81
N LEU A 122 0.48 -2.93 4.05
CA LEU A 122 1.10 -1.68 4.46
C LEU A 122 2.39 -1.41 3.68
N ARG A 123 3.22 -2.43 3.42
CA ARG A 123 4.43 -2.35 2.59
C ARG A 123 4.11 -2.04 1.14
N LEU A 124 3.07 -2.65 0.58
CA LEU A 124 2.57 -2.36 -0.76
C LEU A 124 2.18 -0.88 -0.89
N SER A 125 1.41 -0.36 0.07
CA SER A 125 1.00 1.04 0.13
C SER A 125 2.21 1.97 0.31
N SER A 126 3.16 1.57 1.14
CA SER A 126 4.41 2.30 1.36
C SER A 126 5.26 2.41 0.10
N LEU A 127 5.40 1.32 -0.66
CA LEU A 127 6.11 1.32 -1.94
C LEU A 127 5.42 2.25 -2.94
N ALA A 128 4.09 2.16 -3.05
CA ALA A 128 3.33 3.04 -3.92
C ALA A 128 3.57 4.52 -3.60
N LEU A 129 3.58 4.90 -2.31
CA LEU A 129 3.86 6.29 -1.92
C LEU A 129 5.27 6.74 -2.29
N HIS A 130 6.30 5.93 -2.04
CA HIS A 130 7.67 6.28 -2.45
C HIS A 130 7.80 6.48 -3.96
N LEU A 131 7.11 5.66 -4.75
CA LEU A 131 7.09 5.83 -6.20
C LEU A 131 6.40 7.16 -6.59
N LEU A 132 5.29 7.49 -5.93
CA LEU A 132 4.55 8.74 -6.12
C LEU A 132 5.29 10.00 -5.63
N GLU A 133 6.38 9.89 -4.86
CA GLU A 133 7.24 11.04 -4.52
C GLU A 133 7.97 11.59 -5.75
N ASN A 134 8.24 10.74 -6.76
CA ASN A 134 8.91 11.12 -8.01
C ASN A 134 7.93 11.44 -9.15
N ALA A 135 6.67 11.74 -8.81
CA ALA A 135 5.64 12.01 -9.79
C ALA A 135 5.72 13.42 -10.38
N GLU A 136 5.39 13.54 -11.67
CA GLU A 136 5.19 14.79 -12.37
C GLU A 136 3.94 14.74 -13.27
N ILE A 137 3.42 15.91 -13.63
CA ILE A 137 2.33 16.02 -14.59
C ILE A 137 2.92 16.32 -15.96
N LYS A 138 2.90 15.35 -16.88
CA LYS A 138 3.35 15.57 -18.26
C LYS A 138 2.30 16.42 -18.98
N LYS A 139 2.64 17.69 -19.25
CA LYS A 139 1.85 18.56 -20.12
C LYS A 139 2.07 18.12 -21.57
N GLU A 140 0.99 17.94 -22.32
CA GLU A 140 1.10 17.77 -23.77
C GLU A 140 1.72 19.04 -24.36
N ILE A 141 2.87 18.89 -25.03
CA ILE A 141 3.43 19.94 -25.88
C ILE A 141 2.46 20.05 -27.06
N ARG A 142 1.71 21.15 -27.13
CA ARG A 142 0.87 21.50 -28.27
C ARG A 142 1.73 21.95 -29.44
#